data_AF-A0A8S3R7G8-F1
#
_entry.id   AF-A0A8S3R7G8-F1
#
_cell.length_a   1.000
_cell.length_b   1.000
_cell.length_c   1.000
_cell.angle_alpha   90.00
_cell.angle_beta   90.00
_cell.angle_gamma   90.00
#
_symmetry.space_group_name_H-M   'P 1'
#
loop_
_entity.id
_entity.type
_entity.pdbx_description
1 polymer ?
#
loop_
_entity_poly.entity_id
_entity_poly.type
_entity_poly.pdbx_seq_one_letter_code
_entity_poly.pdbx_strand_id
1 'polypeptide(L)'
;MGSSRGEAYATDYDKNDKFSLKISTAFVLTLLAVAIAVCVGLIVHFAGGNKNVICQCSCPGDGSNSGGQSGCPEQTTLPNTLDMTTTEAPTKDPQITDDVLLPTSLEPVHYNVVLRPNLDDSARHFLIIRLGENLVAGKNYSVEMSFTGPLQNEDLSGLYYSSYMEDSETRYMAITQFQPTDARKSFPSFDEPALKATFNITLERRNDTVSDMITLSNMPKIDTVQSTDGYFADIFEQTVVMPTYLLAFAVCDFPHKVNTTKYNHTFRTFARKEYIEHTNYSLWVGSRLLDEFEDYFEIEYPLPKLDMIAIPDFSAGAMENWGLVTYRESIMFYHPDISTVSQHIFTAIVVSHELAHMVSQISRQSAYLYSNC
;
A
#
# COMPACT_ATOMS: atom_id res chain seq x y z
N MET A 1 -2.36 37.68 4.24
CA MET A 1 -0.89 37.59 4.40
C MET A 1 -0.52 36.12 4.32
N GLY A 2 0.56 35.74 3.64
CA GLY A 2 0.85 34.33 3.36
C GLY A 2 1.34 33.56 4.59
N SER A 3 0.78 32.39 4.85
CA SER A 3 1.30 31.43 5.83
C SER A 3 2.38 30.57 5.17
N SER A 4 3.60 31.10 5.10
CA SER A 4 4.77 30.27 4.77
C SER A 4 5.18 29.47 6.01
N ARG A 5 4.58 28.29 6.20
CA ARG A 5 5.13 27.27 7.13
C ARG A 5 6.55 26.96 6.61
N GLY A 6 7.57 27.45 7.31
CA GLY A 6 8.94 27.45 6.81
C GLY A 6 9.53 26.04 6.75
N GLU A 7 10.11 25.68 5.60
CA GLU A 7 10.85 24.44 5.41
C GLU A 7 12.09 24.41 6.31
N ALA A 8 11.99 23.69 7.43
CA ALA A 8 13.09 23.52 8.37
C ALA A 8 13.93 22.31 7.97
N TYR A 9 15.08 22.58 7.34
CA TYR A 9 16.08 21.55 7.02
C TYR A 9 16.74 20.97 8.28
N ALA A 10 17.17 19.71 8.19
CA ALA A 10 17.86 19.03 9.28
C ALA A 10 19.18 19.75 9.67
N THR A 11 19.32 20.11 10.94
CA THR A 11 20.60 20.56 11.49
C THR A 11 21.57 19.38 11.64
N ASP A 12 22.86 19.62 11.41
CA ASP A 12 23.87 18.55 11.47
C ASP A 12 24.15 18.08 12.91
N TYR A 13 23.44 17.01 13.31
CA TYR A 13 23.47 16.45 14.66
C TYR A 13 24.88 16.03 15.12
N ASP A 14 25.74 15.56 14.20
CA ASP A 14 27.13 15.17 14.45
C ASP A 14 27.97 16.28 15.11
N LYS A 15 27.59 17.56 14.94
CA LYS A 15 28.35 18.70 15.47
C LYS A 15 27.91 19.19 16.85
N ASN A 16 26.68 18.90 17.27
CA ASN A 16 26.05 19.52 18.44
C ASN A 16 25.52 18.52 19.49
N ASP A 17 25.37 17.23 19.18
CA ASP A 17 24.93 16.25 20.16
C ASP A 17 26.04 15.94 21.20
N LYS A 18 25.62 15.78 22.46
CA LYS A 18 26.47 15.33 23.57
C LYS A 18 26.84 13.84 23.44
N PHE A 19 26.08 13.10 22.63
CA PHE A 19 26.27 11.68 22.32
C PHE A 19 26.40 11.48 20.81
N SER A 20 27.61 11.67 20.26
CA SER A 20 27.86 11.47 18.82
C SER A 20 27.70 9.98 18.43
N LEU A 21 26.50 9.59 17.97
CA LEU A 21 26.24 8.25 17.46
C LEU A 21 26.84 8.11 16.06
N LYS A 22 28.12 7.72 16.01
CA LYS A 22 28.83 7.49 14.75
C LYS A 22 28.22 6.31 14.00
N ILE A 23 27.32 6.61 13.06
CA ILE A 23 26.88 5.69 12.01
C ILE A 23 28.15 5.27 11.26
N SER A 24 28.57 4.04 11.53
CA SER A 24 29.72 3.38 10.93
C SER A 24 29.22 2.08 10.34
N THR A 25 29.94 1.53 9.36
CA THR A 25 29.55 0.27 8.71
C THR A 25 29.29 -0.85 9.72
N ALA A 26 29.99 -0.88 10.85
CA ALA A 26 29.72 -1.84 11.94
C ALA A 26 28.40 -1.59 12.69
N PHE A 27 28.00 -0.33 12.87
CA PHE A 27 26.69 0.02 13.45
C PHE A 27 25.55 -0.29 12.46
N VAL A 28 25.72 0.08 11.19
CA VAL A 28 24.78 -0.28 10.10
C VAL A 28 24.65 -1.80 10.02
N LEU A 29 25.74 -2.57 9.98
CA LEU A 29 25.72 -4.05 9.99
C LEU A 29 25.06 -4.64 11.26
N THR A 30 25.12 -3.96 12.41
CA THR A 30 24.44 -4.42 13.63
C THR A 30 22.92 -4.20 13.53
N LEU A 31 22.49 -3.05 13.03
CA LEU A 31 21.08 -2.76 12.72
C LEU A 31 20.56 -3.70 11.63
N LEU A 32 21.37 -3.95 10.60
CA LEU A 32 21.10 -4.88 9.51
C LEU A 32 20.94 -6.31 10.04
N ALA A 33 21.79 -6.75 10.99
CA ALA A 33 21.66 -8.06 11.61
C ALA A 33 20.37 -8.19 12.43
N VAL A 34 19.92 -7.13 13.09
CA VAL A 34 18.59 -7.08 13.75
C VAL A 34 17.46 -7.13 12.73
N ALA A 35 17.53 -6.32 11.66
CA ALA A 35 16.54 -6.31 10.59
C ALA A 35 16.46 -7.66 9.85
N ILE A 36 17.59 -8.30 9.55
CA ILE A 36 17.66 -9.64 8.95
C ILE A 36 17.09 -10.69 9.92
N ALA A 37 17.40 -10.60 11.22
CA ALA A 37 16.82 -11.50 12.22
C ALA A 37 15.29 -11.35 12.30
N VAL A 38 14.76 -10.12 12.17
CA VAL A 38 13.33 -9.85 12.04
C VAL A 38 12.77 -10.42 10.73
N CYS A 39 13.35 -10.11 9.57
CA CYS A 39 12.88 -10.61 8.28
C CYS A 39 12.86 -12.14 8.23
N VAL A 40 13.92 -12.81 8.71
CA VAL A 40 13.99 -14.27 8.82
C VAL A 40 12.99 -14.79 9.86
N GLY A 41 12.82 -14.12 11.00
CA GLY A 41 11.82 -14.47 12.02
C GLY A 41 10.39 -14.43 11.47
N LEU A 42 10.03 -13.36 10.75
CA LEU A 42 8.74 -13.21 10.08
C LEU A 42 8.56 -14.24 8.95
N ILE A 43 9.59 -14.49 8.13
CA ILE A 43 9.55 -15.54 7.10
C ILE A 43 9.33 -16.92 7.75
N VAL A 44 10.01 -17.26 8.84
CA VAL A 44 9.82 -18.54 9.54
C VAL A 44 8.46 -18.61 10.23
N HIS A 45 7.93 -17.50 10.74
CA HIS A 45 6.60 -17.45 11.37
C HIS A 45 5.48 -17.66 10.33
N PHE A 46 5.50 -16.91 9.22
CA PHE A 46 4.46 -16.97 8.19
C PHE A 46 4.60 -18.17 7.23
N ALA A 47 5.81 -18.62 6.91
CA ALA A 47 6.03 -19.83 6.08
C ALA A 47 6.09 -21.14 6.91
N GLY A 48 6.20 -21.06 8.24
CA GLY A 48 6.15 -22.23 9.12
C GLY A 48 4.77 -22.89 9.21
N GLY A 49 3.72 -22.17 8.79
CA GLY A 49 2.31 -22.54 8.96
C GLY A 49 1.75 -23.65 8.06
N ASN A 50 2.58 -24.39 7.31
CA ASN A 50 2.12 -25.64 6.67
C ASN A 50 3.27 -26.60 6.32
N LYS A 51 3.28 -27.77 6.96
CA LYS A 51 4.05 -28.95 6.51
C LYS A 51 3.10 -30.14 6.40
N ASN A 52 3.24 -30.90 5.32
CA ASN A 52 2.44 -32.08 4.96
C ASN A 52 0.98 -31.81 4.56
N VAL A 53 0.76 -31.03 3.49
CA VAL A 53 -0.39 -31.28 2.59
C VAL A 53 0.12 -32.08 1.40
N ILE A 54 -0.14 -33.39 1.40
CA ILE A 54 0.04 -34.23 0.21
C ILE A 54 -1.24 -34.09 -0.61
N CYS A 55 -1.16 -33.46 -1.78
CA CYS A 55 -2.31 -33.29 -2.67
C CYS A 55 -2.72 -34.61 -3.35
N GLN A 56 -3.46 -35.47 -2.63
CA GLN A 56 -4.22 -36.55 -3.25
C GLN A 56 -5.51 -35.99 -3.86
N CYS A 57 -5.48 -35.74 -5.16
CA CYS A 57 -6.66 -35.37 -5.95
C CYS A 57 -7.59 -36.58 -6.14
N SER A 58 -8.51 -36.79 -5.20
CA SER A 58 -9.56 -37.81 -5.28
C SER A 58 -10.88 -37.21 -5.75
N CYS A 59 -11.30 -37.50 -6.99
CA CYS A 59 -12.63 -37.14 -7.49
C CYS A 59 -13.70 -38.08 -6.92
N PRO A 60 -14.88 -37.57 -6.48
CA PRO A 60 -15.96 -38.41 -5.96
C PRO A 60 -16.87 -38.93 -7.09
N GLY A 61 -17.19 -40.22 -7.07
CA GLY A 61 -18.19 -40.82 -7.96
C GLY A 61 -18.26 -42.35 -7.85
N ASP A 62 -19.42 -42.86 -7.41
CA ASP A 62 -19.96 -44.22 -7.45
C ASP A 62 -19.06 -45.45 -7.22
N GLY A 63 -19.48 -46.30 -6.27
CA GLY A 63 -18.86 -47.60 -6.00
C GLY A 63 -19.71 -48.79 -6.46
N SER A 64 -19.10 -49.73 -7.18
CA SER A 64 -19.49 -51.15 -7.17
C SER A 64 -18.35 -52.04 -7.69
N ASN A 65 -18.39 -53.34 -7.37
CA ASN A 65 -17.34 -54.29 -7.74
C ASN A 65 -17.36 -54.65 -9.24
N SER A 66 -16.20 -54.59 -9.90
CA SER A 66 -15.48 -55.78 -10.44
C SER A 66 -14.29 -55.37 -11.32
N GLY A 67 -13.32 -56.27 -11.48
CA GLY A 67 -12.06 -55.97 -12.17
C GLY A 67 -12.11 -56.19 -13.69
N GLY A 68 -11.38 -55.36 -14.44
CA GLY A 68 -11.14 -55.48 -15.87
C GLY A 68 -9.85 -54.74 -16.26
N GLN A 69 -9.16 -55.20 -17.31
CA GLN A 69 -7.88 -54.63 -17.74
C GLN A 69 -8.02 -53.59 -18.87
N SER A 70 -6.95 -52.81 -19.03
CA SER A 70 -6.47 -52.20 -20.29
C SER A 70 -7.15 -50.94 -20.84
N GLY A 71 -6.35 -50.13 -21.56
CA GLY A 71 -6.84 -49.30 -22.66
C GLY A 71 -6.99 -47.80 -22.38
N CYS A 72 -5.89 -47.05 -22.46
CA CYS A 72 -5.93 -45.70 -23.05
C CYS A 72 -5.66 -45.82 -24.56
N PRO A 73 -6.56 -45.36 -25.45
CA PRO A 73 -6.26 -45.15 -26.86
C PRO A 73 -5.95 -43.66 -27.15
N GLU A 74 -5.13 -43.42 -28.17
CA GLU A 74 -4.75 -42.08 -28.64
C GLU A 74 -5.79 -41.40 -29.55
N GLN A 75 -5.44 -40.17 -29.95
CA GLN A 75 -6.25 -39.22 -30.69
C GLN A 75 -6.49 -39.56 -32.18
N THR A 76 -7.66 -39.13 -32.66
CA THR A 76 -7.92 -38.57 -34.02
C THR A 76 -7.79 -39.48 -35.25
N THR A 77 -8.94 -39.83 -35.84
CA THR A 77 -9.13 -39.90 -37.30
C THR A 77 -10.52 -39.40 -37.71
N LEU A 78 -10.62 -38.69 -38.83
CA LEU A 78 -11.86 -38.16 -39.43
C LEU A 78 -11.96 -38.58 -40.91
N PRO A 79 -13.15 -38.93 -41.41
CA PRO A 79 -13.43 -38.82 -42.85
C PRO A 79 -14.82 -38.24 -43.19
N ASN A 80 -14.80 -37.07 -43.82
CA ASN A 80 -15.55 -36.64 -45.02
C ASN A 80 -17.09 -36.75 -45.18
N THR A 81 -17.63 -35.60 -45.61
CA THR A 81 -18.66 -35.36 -46.65
C THR A 81 -20.14 -35.72 -46.42
N LEU A 82 -21.00 -34.70 -46.59
CA LEU A 82 -22.01 -34.65 -47.65
C LEU A 82 -22.37 -33.19 -48.02
N ASP A 83 -22.83 -33.00 -49.26
CA ASP A 83 -23.23 -31.73 -49.92
C ASP A 83 -24.74 -31.41 -49.63
N MET A 84 -25.44 -30.34 -50.08
CA MET A 84 -25.28 -29.49 -51.27
C MET A 84 -26.17 -28.21 -51.19
N THR A 85 -25.83 -27.14 -51.95
CA THR A 85 -26.71 -26.07 -52.52
C THR A 85 -27.57 -25.21 -51.56
N THR A 86 -27.72 -23.88 -51.70
CA THR A 86 -27.32 -22.85 -52.71
C THR A 86 -27.24 -21.46 -52.00
N THR A 87 -27.17 -20.24 -52.57
CA THR A 87 -27.54 -19.69 -53.90
C THR A 87 -26.57 -18.57 -54.36
N GLU A 88 -27.04 -17.41 -54.83
CA GLU A 88 -26.28 -16.42 -55.61
C GLU A 88 -26.38 -14.98 -55.07
N ALA A 89 -25.46 -14.12 -55.54
CA ALA A 89 -25.49 -12.66 -55.38
C ALA A 89 -24.79 -11.94 -56.58
N PRO A 90 -25.19 -10.72 -56.96
CA PRO A 90 -24.41 -9.80 -57.81
C PRO A 90 -24.04 -8.48 -57.07
N THR A 91 -22.78 -8.06 -56.99
CA THR A 91 -22.00 -7.22 -57.96
C THR A 91 -22.73 -5.92 -58.39
N LYS A 92 -22.14 -4.71 -58.43
CA LYS A 92 -20.74 -4.17 -58.43
C LYS A 92 -20.80 -2.70 -57.89
N ASP A 93 -19.79 -1.81 -57.80
CA ASP A 93 -18.37 -1.68 -58.25
C ASP A 93 -17.56 -0.77 -57.22
N PRO A 94 -16.39 -0.11 -57.46
CA PRO A 94 -15.42 0.16 -56.38
C PRO A 94 -15.02 1.65 -56.10
N GLN A 95 -14.10 1.80 -55.12
CA GLN A 95 -13.27 2.97 -54.76
C GLN A 95 -13.95 4.17 -54.05
N ILE A 96 -13.96 4.11 -52.72
CA ILE A 96 -13.48 5.20 -51.86
C ILE A 96 -12.29 4.61 -51.05
N THR A 97 -11.30 5.45 -50.73
CA THR A 97 -9.97 5.03 -50.24
C THR A 97 -9.95 4.54 -48.79
N ASP A 98 -9.05 3.60 -48.50
CA ASP A 98 -8.70 3.18 -47.14
C ASP A 98 -8.09 4.33 -46.33
N ASP A 99 -8.82 4.82 -45.32
CA ASP A 99 -8.25 5.54 -44.19
C ASP A 99 -9.13 5.34 -42.94
N VAL A 100 -8.58 4.62 -41.95
CA VAL A 100 -9.10 4.42 -40.59
C VAL A 100 -10.54 3.86 -40.49
N LEU A 101 -10.71 2.57 -40.78
CA LEU A 101 -11.81 1.79 -40.19
C LEU A 101 -11.50 1.52 -38.70
N LEU A 102 -12.37 2.00 -37.80
CA LEU A 102 -12.35 1.59 -36.39
C LEU A 102 -12.64 0.09 -36.28
N PRO A 103 -11.96 -0.66 -35.39
CA PRO A 103 -12.14 -2.10 -35.28
C PRO A 103 -13.57 -2.45 -34.86
N THR A 104 -14.18 -3.41 -35.56
CA THR A 104 -15.56 -3.88 -35.34
C THR A 104 -15.77 -4.69 -34.05
N SER A 105 -14.80 -4.63 -33.13
CA SER A 105 -14.82 -5.28 -31.82
C SER A 105 -14.47 -4.28 -30.71
N LEU A 106 -15.19 -3.15 -30.67
CA LEU A 106 -15.29 -2.32 -29.48
C LEU A 106 -16.11 -3.08 -28.41
N GLU A 107 -15.44 -3.98 -27.70
CA GLU A 107 -15.99 -4.53 -26.45
C GLU A 107 -16.09 -3.40 -25.41
N PRO A 108 -17.22 -3.26 -24.70
CA PRO A 108 -17.38 -2.22 -23.69
C PRO A 108 -16.46 -2.50 -22.49
N VAL A 109 -15.56 -1.56 -22.20
CA VAL A 109 -14.62 -1.61 -21.06
C VAL A 109 -15.34 -1.70 -19.70
N HIS A 110 -16.61 -1.29 -19.65
CA HIS A 110 -17.46 -1.33 -18.46
C HIS A 110 -18.64 -2.29 -18.66
N TYR A 111 -18.56 -3.46 -18.03
CA TYR A 111 -19.68 -4.40 -17.93
C TYR A 111 -20.59 -4.01 -16.76
N ASN A 112 -21.76 -3.46 -17.05
CA ASN A 112 -22.79 -3.18 -16.04
C ASN A 112 -23.43 -4.47 -15.52
N VAL A 113 -22.76 -5.19 -14.62
CA VAL A 113 -23.31 -6.42 -14.04
C VAL A 113 -24.37 -6.08 -13.00
N VAL A 114 -25.57 -6.65 -13.17
CA VAL A 114 -26.69 -6.48 -12.24
C VAL A 114 -26.36 -7.20 -10.92
N LEU A 115 -25.89 -6.43 -9.94
CA LEU A 115 -25.65 -6.90 -8.57
C LEU A 115 -26.98 -7.34 -7.93
N ARG A 116 -27.07 -8.60 -7.50
CA ARG A 116 -28.19 -9.06 -6.66
C ARG A 116 -27.79 -8.90 -5.18
N PRO A 117 -28.42 -8.00 -4.41
CA PRO A 117 -27.91 -7.61 -3.11
C PRO A 117 -28.09 -8.67 -2.03
N ASN A 118 -27.18 -8.60 -1.05
CA ASN A 118 -27.28 -9.08 0.32
C ASN A 118 -27.18 -10.60 0.57
N LEU A 119 -25.93 -11.08 0.65
CA LEU A 119 -25.50 -12.08 1.64
C LEU A 119 -24.13 -11.63 2.18
N ASP A 120 -24.12 -10.88 3.28
CA ASP A 120 -22.91 -10.67 4.07
C ASP A 120 -22.55 -11.96 4.82
N ASP A 121 -21.31 -12.43 4.67
CA ASP A 121 -20.75 -13.51 5.48
C ASP A 121 -19.89 -12.89 6.59
N SER A 122 -20.58 -12.39 7.61
CA SER A 122 -19.98 -11.75 8.78
C SER A 122 -19.10 -12.69 9.61
N ALA A 123 -19.21 -14.02 9.44
CA ALA A 123 -18.32 -14.99 10.07
C ALA A 123 -16.96 -15.12 9.36
N ARG A 124 -16.87 -14.66 8.09
CA ARG A 124 -15.63 -14.62 7.30
C ARG A 124 -15.21 -13.22 6.86
N HIS A 125 -15.98 -12.19 7.24
CA HIS A 125 -15.84 -10.80 6.81
C HIS A 125 -15.84 -10.64 5.27
N PHE A 126 -16.80 -11.28 4.58
CA PHE A 126 -16.91 -11.24 3.11
C PHE A 126 -18.23 -10.66 2.60
N LEU A 127 -18.12 -9.61 1.77
CA LEU A 127 -19.20 -9.14 0.90
C LEU A 127 -19.34 -10.06 -0.32
N ILE A 128 -20.38 -10.91 -0.36
CA ILE A 128 -20.60 -11.83 -1.48
C ILE A 128 -21.41 -11.15 -2.59
N ILE A 129 -20.71 -10.70 -3.64
CA ILE A 129 -21.34 -10.21 -4.87
C ILE A 129 -21.84 -11.40 -5.71
N ARG A 130 -23.15 -11.42 -5.99
CA ARG A 130 -23.77 -12.39 -6.92
C ARG A 130 -24.09 -11.73 -8.25
N LEU A 131 -23.50 -12.28 -9.31
CA LEU A 131 -23.64 -11.85 -10.70
C LEU A 131 -24.87 -12.51 -11.35
N GLY A 132 -25.40 -11.90 -12.42
CA GLY A 132 -26.48 -12.49 -13.22
C GLY A 132 -26.01 -13.58 -14.19
N GLU A 133 -24.76 -13.52 -14.62
CA GLU A 133 -24.11 -14.39 -15.60
C GLU A 133 -22.67 -14.69 -15.16
N ASN A 134 -22.02 -15.68 -15.78
CA ASN A 134 -20.63 -16.03 -15.48
C ASN A 134 -19.66 -15.03 -16.12
N LEU A 135 -18.58 -14.66 -15.41
CA LEU A 135 -17.47 -13.89 -15.98
C LEU A 135 -16.70 -14.71 -17.02
N VAL A 136 -16.15 -14.05 -18.03
CA VAL A 136 -15.31 -14.65 -19.05
C VAL A 136 -13.84 -14.56 -18.61
N ALA A 137 -13.14 -15.69 -18.62
CA ALA A 137 -11.72 -15.74 -18.24
C ALA A 137 -10.86 -14.87 -19.17
N GLY A 138 -9.91 -14.13 -18.59
CA GLY A 138 -9.03 -13.22 -19.33
C GLY A 138 -9.67 -11.89 -19.75
N LYS A 139 -10.89 -11.57 -19.30
CA LYS A 139 -11.50 -10.25 -19.44
C LYS A 139 -11.35 -9.44 -18.15
N ASN A 140 -11.15 -8.13 -18.30
CA ASN A 140 -11.12 -7.19 -17.19
C ASN A 140 -12.54 -6.76 -16.83
N TYR A 141 -12.80 -6.58 -15.53
CA TYR A 141 -14.08 -6.14 -14.98
C TYR A 141 -13.83 -5.06 -13.93
N SER A 142 -14.63 -4.00 -13.94
CA SER A 142 -14.63 -2.96 -12.91
C SER A 142 -15.77 -3.18 -11.93
N VAL A 143 -15.52 -2.96 -10.64
CA VAL A 143 -16.54 -3.00 -9.58
C VAL A 143 -16.50 -1.65 -8.85
N GLU A 144 -17.55 -0.86 -9.01
CA GLU A 144 -17.72 0.43 -8.33
C GLU A 144 -18.63 0.25 -7.11
N MET A 145 -18.25 0.82 -5.96
CA MET A 145 -18.97 0.69 -4.70
C MET A 145 -18.91 1.98 -3.89
N SER A 146 -20.07 2.53 -3.52
CA SER A 146 -20.18 3.58 -2.51
C SER A 146 -20.45 2.95 -1.15
N PHE A 147 -19.72 3.37 -0.12
CA PHE A 147 -19.82 2.84 1.25
C PHE A 147 -19.54 3.95 2.27
N THR A 148 -20.02 3.76 3.50
CA THR A 148 -19.81 4.69 4.62
C THR A 148 -19.57 3.89 5.91
N GLY A 149 -18.48 4.16 6.61
CA GLY A 149 -18.16 3.55 7.90
C GLY A 149 -18.05 4.60 9.03
N PRO A 150 -18.34 4.24 10.29
CA PRO A 150 -18.08 5.12 11.43
C PRO A 150 -16.58 5.20 11.72
N LEU A 151 -16.05 6.42 11.84
CA LEU A 151 -14.68 6.66 12.28
C LEU A 151 -14.60 6.44 13.80
N GLN A 152 -13.89 5.40 14.23
CA GLN A 152 -13.78 4.98 15.63
C GLN A 152 -12.35 5.19 16.15
N ASN A 153 -12.12 4.99 17.45
CA ASN A 153 -10.79 5.07 18.07
C ASN A 153 -10.51 3.99 19.14
N GLU A 154 -11.43 3.05 19.37
CA GLU A 154 -11.27 2.00 20.39
C GLU A 154 -10.24 0.93 19.98
N ASP A 155 -10.34 0.47 18.73
CA ASP A 155 -9.49 -0.59 18.14
C ASP A 155 -8.11 -0.10 17.66
N LEU A 156 -7.95 1.21 17.40
CA LEU A 156 -6.79 1.83 16.73
C LEU A 156 -6.30 1.03 15.49
N SER A 157 -7.25 0.61 14.65
CA SER A 157 -7.04 -0.16 13.41
C SER A 157 -8.13 0.13 12.38
N GLY A 158 -7.87 -0.21 11.12
CA GLY A 158 -8.61 0.32 9.98
C GLY A 158 -8.30 1.81 9.78
N LEU A 159 -9.27 2.55 9.24
CA LEU A 159 -9.28 4.00 9.27
C LEU A 159 -9.93 4.45 10.59
N TYR A 160 -9.15 5.11 11.43
CA TYR A 160 -9.54 5.48 12.79
C TYR A 160 -9.17 6.95 13.08
N TYR A 161 -9.64 7.50 14.21
CA TYR A 161 -9.23 8.85 14.66
C TYR A 161 -8.35 8.81 15.91
N SER A 162 -7.41 9.75 15.99
CA SER A 162 -6.65 10.09 17.20
C SER A 162 -6.99 11.52 17.59
N SER A 163 -6.91 11.84 18.88
CA SER A 163 -7.18 13.19 19.39
C SER A 163 -6.09 13.64 20.36
N TYR A 164 -5.77 14.93 20.33
CA TYR A 164 -4.69 15.49 21.11
C TYR A 164 -5.01 16.90 21.60
N MET A 165 -4.26 17.40 22.57
CA MET A 165 -4.38 18.78 23.04
C MET A 165 -3.35 19.68 22.36
N GLU A 166 -3.78 20.83 21.85
CA GLU A 166 -2.92 21.94 21.42
C GLU A 166 -3.50 23.24 22.00
N ASP A 167 -2.68 24.06 22.68
CA ASP A 167 -3.08 25.37 23.23
C ASP A 167 -4.37 25.36 24.11
N SER A 168 -4.69 24.20 24.71
CA SER A 168 -5.91 23.86 25.48
C SER A 168 -7.18 23.55 24.65
N GLU A 169 -7.09 23.51 23.32
CA GLU A 169 -8.11 22.96 22.42
C GLU A 169 -7.87 21.47 22.17
N THR A 170 -8.94 20.70 21.95
CA THR A 170 -8.83 19.32 21.45
C THR A 170 -8.79 19.32 19.92
N ARG A 171 -7.67 18.87 19.37
CA ARG A 171 -7.44 18.64 17.95
C ARG A 171 -7.65 17.17 17.60
N TYR A 172 -7.94 16.91 16.33
CA TYR A 172 -8.29 15.58 15.81
C TYR A 172 -7.50 15.29 14.53
N MET A 173 -7.14 14.03 14.34
CA MET A 173 -6.59 13.51 13.08
C MET A 173 -7.27 12.20 12.71
N ALA A 174 -7.41 11.94 11.40
CA ALA A 174 -7.77 10.63 10.87
C ALA A 174 -6.51 9.93 10.33
N ILE A 175 -6.38 8.63 10.54
CA ILE A 175 -5.18 7.85 10.20
C ILE A 175 -5.52 6.37 9.99
N THR A 176 -4.72 5.69 9.17
CA THR A 176 -4.86 4.27 8.83
C THR A 176 -3.87 3.37 9.57
N GLN A 177 -4.33 2.22 10.06
CA GLN A 177 -3.49 1.08 10.46
C GLN A 177 -4.14 -0.21 9.95
N PHE A 178 -3.59 -0.81 8.89
CA PHE A 178 -4.25 -1.92 8.16
C PHE A 178 -3.63 -3.30 8.38
N GLN A 179 -2.40 -3.41 8.86
CA GLN A 179 -1.79 -4.72 9.16
C GLN A 179 -2.42 -5.34 10.42
N PRO A 180 -2.85 -6.62 10.40
CA PRO A 180 -2.66 -7.59 9.32
C PRO A 180 -3.80 -7.68 8.30
N THR A 181 -5.05 -7.35 8.68
CA THR A 181 -6.26 -7.64 7.90
C THR A 181 -7.36 -6.58 8.07
N ASP A 182 -6.97 -5.33 8.37
CA ASP A 182 -7.90 -4.26 8.74
C ASP A 182 -8.12 -3.22 7.62
N ALA A 183 -7.50 -3.38 6.44
CA ALA A 183 -7.87 -2.58 5.26
C ALA A 183 -9.37 -2.76 4.93
N ARG A 184 -9.90 -3.97 5.12
CA ARG A 184 -11.33 -4.30 4.95
C ARG A 184 -12.29 -3.55 5.88
N LYS A 185 -11.82 -3.04 7.03
CA LYS A 185 -12.61 -2.14 7.91
C LYS A 185 -12.83 -0.76 7.27
N SER A 186 -12.06 -0.44 6.24
CA SER A 186 -11.89 0.92 5.71
C SER A 186 -12.41 1.03 4.27
N PHE A 187 -12.19 0.01 3.43
CA PHE A 187 -12.76 -0.10 2.09
C PHE A 187 -12.89 -1.58 1.66
N PRO A 188 -13.95 -1.95 0.91
CA PRO A 188 -14.10 -3.31 0.38
C PRO A 188 -12.93 -3.65 -0.56
N SER A 189 -12.23 -4.75 -0.28
CA SER A 189 -10.99 -5.10 -0.98
C SER A 189 -10.67 -6.59 -0.89
N PHE A 190 -9.82 -7.06 -1.81
CA PHE A 190 -9.22 -8.40 -1.77
C PHE A 190 -8.07 -8.42 -0.76
N ASP A 191 -8.42 -8.33 0.53
CA ASP A 191 -7.50 -8.07 1.63
C ASP A 191 -6.68 -9.31 2.05
N GLU A 192 -5.78 -9.74 1.15
CA GLU A 192 -4.78 -10.78 1.37
C GLU A 192 -3.42 -10.33 0.79
N PRO A 193 -2.27 -10.51 1.49
CA PRO A 193 -0.97 -9.99 1.04
C PRO A 193 -0.44 -10.50 -0.32
N ALA A 194 -1.02 -11.57 -0.87
CA ALA A 194 -0.70 -12.07 -2.21
C ALA A 194 -1.43 -11.31 -3.33
N LEU A 195 -2.59 -10.72 -3.03
CA LEU A 195 -3.50 -10.08 -3.98
C LEU A 195 -3.15 -8.59 -4.13
N LYS A 196 -1.92 -8.33 -4.59
CA LYS A 196 -1.40 -6.98 -4.79
C LYS A 196 -2.18 -6.21 -5.87
N ALA A 197 -2.28 -4.89 -5.70
CA ALA A 197 -2.87 -3.97 -6.66
C ALA A 197 -2.09 -2.63 -6.69
N THR A 198 -2.33 -1.81 -7.71
CA THR A 198 -2.02 -0.36 -7.66
C THR A 198 -3.21 0.40 -7.09
N PHE A 199 -2.96 1.46 -6.34
CA PHE A 199 -4.00 2.29 -5.75
C PHE A 199 -3.91 3.73 -6.24
N ASN A 200 -5.05 4.30 -6.65
CA ASN A 200 -5.19 5.73 -6.94
C ASN A 200 -5.99 6.33 -5.78
N ILE A 201 -5.37 7.19 -4.98
CA ILE A 201 -6.02 7.80 -3.80
C ILE A 201 -6.43 9.24 -4.10
N THR A 202 -7.62 9.60 -3.66
CA THR A 202 -8.09 10.97 -3.56
C THR A 202 -8.76 11.13 -2.20
N LEU A 203 -8.39 12.17 -1.46
CA LEU A 203 -8.85 12.40 -0.09
C LEU A 203 -9.55 13.75 -0.01
N GLU A 204 -10.84 13.74 0.28
CA GLU A 204 -11.58 14.97 0.56
C GLU A 204 -11.36 15.40 2.01
N ARG A 205 -10.87 16.62 2.20
CA ARG A 205 -10.79 17.28 3.50
C ARG A 205 -11.51 18.62 3.46
N ARG A 206 -11.96 19.07 4.64
CA ARG A 206 -12.54 20.39 4.79
C ARG A 206 -11.46 21.46 4.68
N ASN A 207 -11.80 22.58 4.06
CA ASN A 207 -11.01 23.81 4.03
C ASN A 207 -11.83 24.93 4.68
N ASP A 208 -11.96 24.87 6.00
CA ASP A 208 -12.20 26.07 6.79
C ASP A 208 -10.87 26.76 7.11
N THR A 209 -10.88 28.08 7.24
CA THR A 209 -9.68 28.91 7.47
C THR A 209 -9.20 28.87 8.93
N VAL A 210 -9.42 27.73 9.60
CA VAL A 210 -9.23 27.54 11.05
C VAL A 210 -8.47 26.24 11.34
N SER A 211 -8.82 25.15 10.65
CA SER A 211 -8.22 23.83 10.89
C SER A 211 -6.90 23.59 10.15
N ASP A 212 -6.58 24.34 9.08
CA ASP A 212 -5.28 24.29 8.37
C ASP A 212 -4.87 22.86 7.89
N MET A 213 -5.87 21.99 7.72
CA MET A 213 -5.70 20.54 7.51
C MET A 213 -4.97 20.21 6.20
N ILE A 214 -4.04 19.27 6.29
CA ILE A 214 -3.35 18.62 5.17
C ILE A 214 -3.80 17.16 5.04
N THR A 215 -3.50 16.55 3.90
CA THR A 215 -3.62 15.10 3.69
C THR A 215 -2.24 14.51 3.40
N LEU A 216 -2.05 13.24 3.77
CA LEU A 216 -0.88 12.44 3.44
C LEU A 216 -1.36 11.08 2.90
N SER A 217 -0.57 10.46 2.02
CA SER A 217 -0.73 9.07 1.61
C SER A 217 0.63 8.49 1.18
N ASN A 218 0.66 7.24 0.69
CA ASN A 218 1.88 6.55 0.25
C ASN A 218 2.72 7.36 -0.76
N MET A 219 2.05 7.99 -1.73
CA MET A 219 2.66 8.69 -2.86
C MET A 219 2.69 10.22 -2.68
N PRO A 220 3.36 11.00 -3.55
CA PRO A 220 3.17 12.44 -3.65
C PRO A 220 1.72 12.83 -3.98
N LYS A 221 1.37 14.07 -3.63
CA LYS A 221 0.14 14.72 -4.08
C LYS A 221 0.39 15.44 -5.41
N ILE A 222 -0.41 15.14 -6.42
CA ILE A 222 -0.39 15.79 -7.74
C ILE A 222 -1.08 17.16 -7.66
N ASP A 223 -2.30 17.20 -7.11
CA ASP A 223 -3.20 18.35 -7.21
C ASP A 223 -4.14 18.49 -6.00
N THR A 224 -4.77 19.66 -5.87
CA THR A 224 -5.75 20.03 -4.84
C THR A 224 -6.90 20.78 -5.50
N VAL A 225 -7.94 20.05 -5.89
CA VAL A 225 -9.13 20.63 -6.55
C VAL A 225 -10.22 20.94 -5.53
N GLN A 226 -11.00 22.01 -5.74
CA GLN A 226 -12.22 22.23 -4.97
C GLN A 226 -13.25 21.16 -5.36
N SER A 227 -13.87 20.51 -4.38
CA SER A 227 -14.92 19.51 -4.59
C SER A 227 -16.31 20.11 -4.31
N THR A 228 -16.81 19.97 -3.08
CA THR A 228 -18.07 20.55 -2.62
C THR A 228 -17.84 21.84 -1.81
N ASP A 229 -18.91 22.53 -1.42
CA ASP A 229 -18.83 23.81 -0.69
C ASP A 229 -18.06 23.67 0.64
N GLY A 230 -16.85 24.21 0.68
CA GLY A 230 -15.94 24.14 1.83
C GLY A 230 -15.04 22.90 1.89
N TYR A 231 -14.97 22.09 0.82
CA TYR A 231 -14.12 20.89 0.74
C TYR A 231 -13.19 20.92 -0.47
N PHE A 232 -12.00 20.33 -0.29
CA PHE A 232 -11.01 20.12 -1.35
C PHE A 232 -10.63 18.64 -1.41
N ALA A 233 -10.54 18.13 -2.64
CA ALA A 233 -10.04 16.81 -2.95
C ALA A 233 -8.54 16.92 -3.26
N ASP A 234 -7.72 16.33 -2.38
CA ASP A 234 -6.28 16.16 -2.60
C ASP A 234 -6.04 14.85 -3.37
N ILE A 235 -5.43 14.94 -4.56
CA ILE A 235 -5.26 13.82 -5.51
C ILE A 235 -3.81 13.34 -5.48
N PHE A 236 -3.59 12.04 -5.26
CA PHE A 236 -2.26 11.43 -5.14
C PHE A 236 -1.85 10.65 -6.39
N GLU A 237 -0.54 10.46 -6.60
CA GLU A 237 -0.04 9.59 -7.67
C GLU A 237 -0.43 8.13 -7.45
N GLN A 238 -0.48 7.36 -8.54
CA GLN A 238 -0.74 5.93 -8.52
C GLN A 238 0.39 5.19 -7.79
N THR A 239 0.05 4.35 -6.80
CA THR A 239 1.06 3.53 -6.12
C THR A 239 1.69 2.52 -7.07
N VAL A 240 2.92 2.11 -6.77
CA VAL A 240 3.45 0.82 -7.24
C VAL A 240 2.51 -0.33 -6.84
N VAL A 241 2.59 -1.46 -7.54
CA VAL A 241 1.82 -2.66 -7.19
C VAL A 241 2.23 -3.17 -5.81
N MET A 242 1.30 -3.17 -4.85
CA MET A 242 1.57 -3.51 -3.45
C MET A 242 0.35 -4.17 -2.78
N PRO A 243 0.51 -4.88 -1.64
CA PRO A 243 -0.60 -5.45 -0.89
C PRO A 243 -1.43 -4.37 -0.15
N THR A 244 -2.70 -4.67 0.13
CA THR A 244 -3.66 -3.81 0.84
C THR A 244 -3.14 -3.28 2.17
N TYR A 245 -2.44 -4.11 2.97
CA TYR A 245 -2.00 -3.74 4.31
C TYR A 245 -0.92 -2.64 4.35
N LEU A 246 -0.26 -2.33 3.22
CA LEU A 246 0.72 -1.24 3.10
C LEU A 246 0.10 0.07 2.60
N LEU A 247 -1.19 0.08 2.28
CA LEU A 247 -1.90 1.30 1.91
C LEU A 247 -2.08 2.17 3.15
N ALA A 248 -1.72 3.45 3.07
CA ALA A 248 -1.86 4.37 4.18
C ALA A 248 -2.28 5.77 3.74
N PHE A 249 -3.03 6.43 4.62
CA PHE A 249 -3.39 7.83 4.47
C PHE A 249 -3.72 8.49 5.82
N ALA A 250 -3.52 9.80 5.88
CA ALA A 250 -3.77 10.62 7.05
C ALA A 250 -4.48 11.93 6.68
N VAL A 251 -5.27 12.47 7.59
CA VAL A 251 -5.77 13.85 7.57
C VAL A 251 -5.48 14.48 8.93
N CYS A 252 -4.62 15.51 8.96
CA CYS A 252 -4.18 16.18 10.18
C CYS A 252 -3.71 17.61 9.88
N ASP A 253 -3.45 18.41 10.91
CA ASP A 253 -2.98 19.81 10.83
C ASP A 253 -1.46 19.97 11.06
N PHE A 254 -0.72 18.85 11.13
CA PHE A 254 0.69 18.77 11.54
C PHE A 254 1.65 19.60 10.66
N PRO A 255 2.59 20.36 11.26
CA PRO A 255 3.79 20.81 10.55
C PRO A 255 4.73 19.64 10.24
N HIS A 256 5.70 19.89 9.36
CA HIS A 256 6.73 18.92 9.01
C HIS A 256 8.12 19.54 8.92
N LYS A 257 9.14 18.69 8.95
CA LYS A 257 10.52 19.00 8.54
C LYS A 257 10.90 18.20 7.31
N VAL A 258 11.93 18.66 6.60
CA VAL A 258 12.37 18.07 5.33
C VAL A 258 13.88 17.89 5.29
N ASN A 259 14.32 16.82 4.65
CA ASN A 259 15.68 16.64 4.17
C ASN A 259 15.64 16.05 2.76
N THR A 260 16.71 16.22 2.00
CA THR A 260 16.89 15.59 0.68
C THR A 260 18.01 14.57 0.80
N THR A 261 17.77 13.35 0.31
CA THR A 261 18.78 12.28 0.37
C THR A 261 19.82 12.44 -0.74
N LYS A 262 20.94 11.71 -0.67
CA LYS A 262 21.98 11.63 -1.71
C LYS A 262 21.37 11.31 -3.10
N TYR A 263 20.34 10.47 -3.11
CA TYR A 263 19.60 10.05 -4.30
C TYR A 263 18.41 10.98 -4.66
N ASN A 264 18.34 12.17 -4.05
CA ASN A 264 17.33 13.20 -4.31
C ASN A 264 15.88 12.81 -3.94
N HIS A 265 15.69 11.81 -3.09
CA HIS A 265 14.38 11.51 -2.51
C HIS A 265 13.98 12.59 -1.51
N THR A 266 12.69 12.94 -1.48
CA THR A 266 12.15 13.90 -0.50
C THR A 266 11.84 13.17 0.81
N PHE A 267 12.63 13.39 1.84
CA PHE A 267 12.48 12.73 3.14
C PHE A 267 11.85 13.71 4.15
N ARG A 268 10.74 13.34 4.81
CA ARG A 268 10.03 14.26 5.72
C ARG A 268 9.62 13.62 7.04
N THR A 269 9.59 14.42 8.10
CA THR A 269 9.02 14.05 9.41
C THR A 269 7.83 14.93 9.77
N PHE A 270 6.72 14.32 10.16
CA PHE A 270 5.46 14.97 10.57
C PHE A 270 5.17 14.68 12.05
N ALA A 271 4.76 15.69 12.80
CA ALA A 271 4.39 15.56 14.22
C ALA A 271 3.53 16.73 14.66
N ARG A 272 2.91 16.61 15.85
CA ARG A 272 2.27 17.74 16.54
C ARG A 272 3.24 18.93 16.66
N LYS A 273 2.71 20.14 16.50
CA LYS A 273 3.43 21.43 16.50
C LYS A 273 4.37 21.62 17.70
N GLU A 274 3.94 21.20 18.88
CA GLU A 274 4.73 21.19 20.13
C GLU A 274 6.02 20.35 20.03
N TYR A 275 5.96 19.22 19.31
CA TYR A 275 7.01 18.19 19.27
C TYR A 275 7.77 18.11 17.94
N ILE A 276 7.55 19.04 16.99
CA ILE A 276 8.18 18.96 15.67
C ILE A 276 9.72 18.99 15.74
N GLU A 277 10.30 19.68 16.73
CA GLU A 277 11.74 19.69 17.02
C GLU A 277 12.27 18.35 17.58
N HIS A 278 11.41 17.51 18.16
CA HIS A 278 11.80 16.17 18.61
C HIS A 278 11.95 15.18 17.44
N THR A 279 11.56 15.59 16.22
CA THR A 279 11.70 14.76 15.01
C THR A 279 13.05 14.94 14.29
N ASN A 280 13.83 15.99 14.61
CA ASN A 280 15.08 16.32 13.88
C ASN A 280 16.05 15.13 13.80
N TYR A 281 16.20 14.38 14.90
CA TYR A 281 17.07 13.21 14.94
C TYR A 281 16.56 12.06 14.06
N SER A 282 15.26 11.76 14.12
CA SER A 282 14.63 10.73 13.28
C SER A 282 14.70 11.07 11.80
N LEU A 283 14.59 12.35 11.43
CA LEU A 283 14.82 12.85 10.07
C LEU A 283 16.27 12.62 9.62
N TRP A 284 17.25 12.97 10.48
CA TRP A 284 18.68 12.80 10.22
C TRP A 284 19.11 11.33 10.12
N VAL A 285 18.59 10.46 11.00
CA VAL A 285 18.82 9.00 10.95
C VAL A 285 18.17 8.43 9.70
N GLY A 286 16.88 8.68 9.48
CA GLY A 286 16.12 8.08 8.39
C GLY A 286 16.68 8.42 7.01
N SER A 287 16.96 9.70 6.75
CA SER A 287 17.53 10.12 5.46
C SER A 287 18.91 9.53 5.20
N ARG A 288 19.82 9.49 6.20
CA ARG A 288 21.13 8.82 6.07
C ARG A 288 21.01 7.31 5.90
N LEU A 289 20.06 6.65 6.58
CA LEU A 289 19.85 5.21 6.45
C LEU A 289 19.25 4.82 5.09
N LEU A 290 18.44 5.68 4.47
CA LEU A 290 17.96 5.42 3.11
C LEU A 290 19.14 5.43 2.12
N ASP A 291 20.01 6.45 2.21
CA ASP A 291 21.24 6.52 1.40
C ASP A 291 22.18 5.33 1.61
N GLU A 292 22.41 4.92 2.88
CA GLU A 292 23.23 3.74 3.21
C GLU A 292 22.59 2.42 2.75
N PHE A 293 21.25 2.32 2.71
CA PHE A 293 20.57 1.13 2.19
C PHE A 293 20.59 1.08 0.65
N GLU A 294 20.40 2.20 -0.04
CA GLU A 294 20.55 2.27 -1.50
C GLU A 294 22.01 1.93 -1.91
N ASP A 295 23.00 2.45 -1.17
CA ASP A 295 24.43 2.13 -1.37
C ASP A 295 24.80 0.68 -1.04
N TYR A 296 24.22 0.09 0.01
CA TYR A 296 24.59 -1.25 0.49
C TYR A 296 23.89 -2.38 -0.27
N PHE A 297 22.63 -2.19 -0.68
CA PHE A 297 21.85 -3.21 -1.37
C PHE A 297 21.93 -3.11 -2.90
N GLU A 298 22.51 -2.03 -3.44
CA GLU A 298 22.54 -1.72 -4.88
C GLU A 298 21.12 -1.66 -5.51
N ILE A 299 20.14 -1.20 -4.71
CA ILE A 299 18.72 -1.11 -5.06
C ILE A 299 18.20 0.28 -4.71
N GLU A 300 17.79 1.03 -5.73
CA GLU A 300 17.16 2.36 -5.60
C GLU A 300 15.78 2.27 -4.92
N TYR A 301 15.45 3.26 -4.09
CA TYR A 301 14.13 3.40 -3.48
C TYR A 301 13.11 3.92 -4.52
N PRO A 302 12.05 3.16 -4.85
CA PRO A 302 11.26 3.42 -6.06
C PRO A 302 10.18 4.49 -5.92
N LEU A 303 10.05 5.15 -4.75
CA LEU A 303 9.09 6.23 -4.54
C LEU A 303 9.85 7.55 -4.36
N PRO A 304 9.43 8.66 -4.99
CA PRO A 304 10.18 9.94 -4.95
C PRO A 304 10.20 10.63 -3.57
N LYS A 305 9.52 10.07 -2.57
CA LYS A 305 9.45 10.60 -1.21
C LYS A 305 9.25 9.49 -0.16
N LEU A 306 9.73 9.74 1.05
CA LEU A 306 9.45 8.92 2.24
C LEU A 306 9.03 9.86 3.39
N ASP A 307 7.79 9.72 3.84
CA ASP A 307 7.25 10.43 5.00
C ASP A 307 7.28 9.54 6.25
N MET A 308 7.68 10.10 7.38
CA MET A 308 7.55 9.50 8.71
C MET A 308 6.58 10.35 9.55
N ILE A 309 5.52 9.76 10.09
CA ILE A 309 4.55 10.49 10.93
C ILE A 309 4.46 9.92 12.35
N ALA A 310 4.59 10.80 13.35
CA ALA A 310 4.41 10.48 14.76
C ALA A 310 2.95 10.69 15.18
N ILE A 311 2.27 9.62 15.58
CA ILE A 311 0.86 9.57 15.95
C ILE A 311 0.72 9.48 17.48
N PRO A 312 -0.15 10.27 18.12
CA PRO A 312 -0.40 10.19 19.57
C PRO A 312 -0.99 8.83 19.98
N ASP A 313 -2.14 8.46 19.41
CA ASP A 313 -2.81 7.18 19.68
C ASP A 313 -2.43 6.17 18.58
N PHE A 314 -1.47 5.28 18.87
CA PHE A 314 -1.04 4.23 17.96
C PHE A 314 -0.97 2.88 18.70
N SER A 315 -1.62 1.85 18.14
CA SER A 315 -1.70 0.50 18.75
C SER A 315 -0.34 -0.21 18.75
N ALA A 316 0.35 -0.19 17.60
CA ALA A 316 1.67 -0.78 17.41
C ALA A 316 2.80 0.13 17.93
N GLY A 317 4.05 -0.22 17.60
CA GLY A 317 5.22 0.65 17.82
C GLY A 317 5.43 1.59 16.63
N ALA A 318 5.61 0.98 15.46
CA ALA A 318 5.63 1.61 14.15
C ALA A 318 4.98 0.65 13.13
N MET A 319 4.84 1.08 11.87
CA MET A 319 4.29 0.27 10.77
C MET A 319 4.86 0.73 9.42
N GLU A 320 5.27 -0.24 8.60
CA GLU A 320 6.09 -0.06 7.41
C GLU A 320 5.34 0.41 6.13
N ASN A 321 4.28 1.23 6.25
CA ASN A 321 3.47 1.60 5.07
C ASN A 321 4.30 2.36 4.03
N TRP A 322 4.24 1.92 2.77
CA TRP A 322 5.24 2.30 1.76
C TRP A 322 5.20 3.81 1.46
N GLY A 323 6.25 4.54 1.85
CA GLY A 323 6.34 5.99 1.66
C GLY A 323 5.56 6.85 2.68
N LEU A 324 4.80 6.25 3.61
CA LEU A 324 4.14 6.91 4.74
C LEU A 324 4.26 6.04 6.00
N VAL A 325 5.46 5.97 6.55
CA VAL A 325 5.78 5.15 7.71
C VAL A 325 5.18 5.79 8.96
N THR A 326 4.39 5.03 9.71
CA THR A 326 3.69 5.51 10.91
C THR A 326 4.42 5.07 12.17
N TYR A 327 4.48 5.94 13.19
CA TYR A 327 5.16 5.69 14.47
C TYR A 327 4.31 6.16 15.63
N ARG A 328 4.45 5.52 16.79
CA ARG A 328 4.07 6.12 18.07
C ARG A 328 5.02 7.25 18.44
N GLU A 329 4.51 8.38 18.95
CA GLU A 329 5.31 9.53 19.37
C GLU A 329 6.52 9.17 20.25
N SER A 330 6.32 8.31 21.26
CA SER A 330 7.37 7.88 22.19
C SER A 330 8.49 7.04 21.56
N ILE A 331 8.43 6.76 20.25
CA ILE A 331 9.43 6.00 19.50
C ILE A 331 10.15 6.90 18.51
N MET A 332 9.41 7.77 17.80
CA MET A 332 9.98 8.70 16.81
C MET A 332 10.62 9.96 17.43
N PHE A 333 10.32 10.29 18.69
CA PHE A 333 10.82 11.51 19.34
C PHE A 333 12.15 11.32 20.09
N TYR A 334 13.10 12.23 19.82
CA TYR A 334 14.34 12.39 20.57
C TYR A 334 14.69 13.88 20.76
N HIS A 335 15.00 14.29 21.99
CA HIS A 335 15.47 15.64 22.32
C HIS A 335 16.69 15.55 23.26
N PRO A 336 17.86 16.14 22.92
CA PRO A 336 19.13 15.84 23.57
C PRO A 336 19.21 16.22 25.06
N ASP A 337 18.42 17.20 25.53
CA ASP A 337 18.38 17.61 26.93
C ASP A 337 17.28 16.94 27.78
N ILE A 338 16.46 16.05 27.19
CA ILE A 338 15.29 15.43 27.84
C ILE A 338 15.32 13.90 27.70
N SER A 339 15.62 13.40 26.50
CA SER A 339 15.61 11.98 26.16
C SER A 339 16.86 11.27 26.68
N THR A 340 16.70 10.04 27.16
CA THR A 340 17.82 9.21 27.65
C THR A 340 18.69 8.67 26.51
N VAL A 341 19.90 8.21 26.82
CA VAL A 341 20.74 7.45 25.87
C VAL A 341 20.04 6.18 25.36
N SER A 342 19.19 5.55 26.20
CA SER A 342 18.39 4.41 25.76
C SER A 342 17.33 4.81 24.73
N GLN A 343 16.74 6.01 24.86
CA GLN A 343 15.81 6.54 23.85
C GLN A 343 16.55 6.85 22.54
N HIS A 344 17.71 7.52 22.61
CA HIS A 344 18.56 7.82 21.44
C HIS A 344 18.80 6.55 20.60
N ILE A 345 19.25 5.47 21.25
CA ILE A 345 19.52 4.18 20.60
C ILE A 345 18.23 3.52 20.12
N PHE A 346 17.15 3.53 20.91
CA PHE A 346 15.90 2.86 20.56
C PHE A 346 15.19 3.51 19.37
N THR A 347 15.12 4.85 19.32
CA THR A 347 14.63 5.60 18.16
C THR A 347 15.42 5.24 16.91
N ALA A 348 16.76 5.18 16.98
CA ALA A 348 17.59 4.75 15.84
C ALA A 348 17.27 3.32 15.38
N ILE A 349 17.10 2.39 16.31
CA ILE A 349 16.77 0.98 16.00
C ILE A 349 15.42 0.86 15.28
N VAL A 350 14.37 1.53 15.76
CA VAL A 350 13.05 1.40 15.13
C VAL A 350 12.97 2.15 13.81
N VAL A 351 13.61 3.32 13.67
CA VAL A 351 13.73 3.97 12.34
C VAL A 351 14.47 3.07 11.34
N SER A 352 15.51 2.35 11.79
CA SER A 352 16.21 1.36 10.96
C SER A 352 15.34 0.16 10.58
N HIS A 353 14.45 -0.28 11.48
CA HIS A 353 13.55 -1.41 11.28
C HIS A 353 12.57 -1.12 10.13
N GLU A 354 11.88 0.02 10.19
CA GLU A 354 10.87 0.36 9.18
C GLU A 354 11.48 0.65 7.80
N LEU A 355 12.65 1.29 7.75
CA LEU A 355 13.35 1.52 6.50
C LEU A 355 13.91 0.22 5.90
N ALA A 356 14.33 -0.76 6.72
CA ALA A 356 14.77 -2.06 6.23
C ALA A 356 13.61 -2.89 5.64
N HIS A 357 12.38 -2.70 6.14
CA HIS A 357 11.19 -3.30 5.50
C HIS A 357 11.03 -2.80 4.05
N MET A 358 11.30 -1.52 3.75
CA MET A 358 11.24 -0.98 2.38
C MET A 358 12.08 -1.81 1.40
N VAL A 359 13.34 -2.11 1.76
CA VAL A 359 14.25 -2.94 0.94
C VAL A 359 13.66 -4.33 0.69
N SER A 360 13.03 -4.93 1.71
CA SER A 360 12.36 -6.24 1.58
C SER A 360 11.12 -6.17 0.66
N GLN A 361 10.38 -5.05 0.68
CA GLN A 361 9.22 -4.80 -0.18
C GLN A 361 9.66 -4.65 -1.65
N ILE A 362 10.70 -3.85 -1.91
CA ILE A 362 11.28 -3.66 -3.26
C ILE A 362 11.76 -5.00 -3.82
N SER A 363 12.51 -5.78 -3.02
CA SER A 363 13.00 -7.11 -3.41
C SER A 363 11.86 -8.06 -3.81
N ARG A 364 10.79 -8.10 -3.00
CA ARG A 364 9.58 -8.89 -3.27
C ARG A 364 8.75 -8.34 -4.44
N GLN A 365 8.90 -7.07 -4.78
CA GLN A 365 8.19 -6.44 -5.89
C GLN A 365 8.89 -6.69 -7.22
N SER A 366 10.22 -6.56 -7.27
CA SER A 366 11.04 -6.98 -8.41
C SER A 366 10.79 -8.45 -8.75
N ALA A 367 10.85 -9.35 -7.75
CA ALA A 367 10.58 -10.77 -7.95
C ALA A 367 9.16 -11.04 -8.51
N TYR A 368 8.15 -10.30 -8.06
CA TYR A 368 6.77 -10.43 -8.57
C TYR A 368 6.62 -9.96 -10.02
N LEU A 369 7.36 -8.92 -10.44
CA LEU A 369 7.35 -8.48 -11.83
C LEU A 369 8.03 -9.53 -12.74
N TYR A 370 9.18 -10.07 -12.33
CA TYR A 370 9.89 -11.12 -13.07
C TYR A 370 9.13 -12.46 -13.14
N SER A 371 8.25 -12.78 -12.18
CA SER A 371 7.46 -14.02 -12.19
C SER A 371 6.20 -13.96 -13.09
N ASN A 372 5.91 -12.81 -13.70
CA ASN A 372 4.74 -12.59 -14.57
C ASN A 372 5.15 -12.22 -16.01
N CYS A 373 6.37 -12.58 -16.41
CA CYS A 373 6.91 -12.49 -17.77
C CYS A 373 7.24 -13.90 -18.30
#